data_AF-A0A7K6MFQ1-F1
#
_entry.id   AF-A0A7K6MFQ1-F1
#
_cell.length_a   1.000
_cell.length_b   1.000
_cell.length_c   1.000
_cell.angle_alpha   90.00
_cell.angle_beta   90.00
_cell.angle_gamma   90.00
#
_symmetry.space_group_name_H-M   'P 1'
#
loop_
_entity.id
_entity.type
_entity.pdbx_description
1 polymer ?
#
loop_
_entity_poly.entity_id
_entity_poly.type
_entity_poly.pdbx_seq_one_letter_code
_entity_poly.pdbx_strand_id
1 'polypeptide(L)'
;EDVPSQTFDSKDYFCGKETFPVYESIFTEEGETIRKIAIEIEKPPQIEVHVWTIRKGILRHLYVEKLSKREFEGLPYFKLITRTTLSQWKIFSEGEAQISQMCESRVCRTELEDLVKVLYLEKSEKGHC
;
A
#
# COMPACT_ATOMS: atom_id res chain seq x y z
N GLU A 1 9.65 21.26 19.24
CA GLU A 1 9.29 19.97 18.65
C GLU A 1 8.04 20.18 17.84
N ASP A 2 8.14 20.09 16.52
CA ASP A 2 7.02 20.14 15.59
C ASP A 2 7.17 18.94 14.66
N VAL A 3 6.26 17.97 14.79
CA VAL A 3 6.14 16.86 13.86
C VAL A 3 5.63 17.46 12.54
N PRO A 4 6.33 17.30 11.40
CA PRO A 4 5.84 17.86 10.16
C PRO A 4 4.63 17.02 9.74
N SER A 5 3.44 17.57 9.99
CA SER A 5 2.19 17.14 9.37
C SER A 5 2.38 17.23 7.86
N GLN A 6 2.72 16.11 7.23
CA GLN A 6 2.73 15.99 5.78
C GLN A 6 1.27 16.03 5.31
N THR A 7 0.74 17.24 5.19
CA THR A 7 -0.46 17.50 4.42
C THR A 7 -0.11 17.20 2.96
N PHE A 8 -0.56 16.04 2.46
CA PHE A 8 -0.60 15.76 1.03
C PHE A 8 -1.53 16.79 0.39
N ASP A 9 -0.96 17.91 -0.02
CA ASP A 9 -1.67 18.99 -0.68
C ASP A 9 -2.37 18.41 -1.92
N SER A 10 -3.66 18.66 -2.09
CA SER A 10 -4.50 18.08 -3.15
C SER A 10 -4.15 18.59 -4.58
N LYS A 11 -2.93 19.09 -4.77
CA LYS A 11 -2.39 19.65 -6.02
C LYS A 11 -1.06 19.02 -6.43
N ASP A 12 -0.75 17.80 -6.00
CA ASP A 12 0.27 17.00 -6.69
C ASP A 12 -0.29 16.51 -8.03
N TYR A 13 -0.23 17.37 -9.04
CA TYR A 13 -0.64 17.09 -10.42
C TYR A 13 0.36 16.12 -11.06
N PHE A 14 0.14 14.82 -10.86
CA PHE A 14 0.85 13.77 -11.61
C PHE A 14 0.38 13.76 -13.07
N CYS A 15 0.89 14.68 -13.91
CA CYS A 15 0.65 14.76 -15.35
C CYS A 15 -0.75 14.35 -15.84
N GLY A 16 -1.81 14.84 -15.19
CA GLY A 16 -3.20 14.52 -15.54
C GLY A 16 -3.61 13.05 -15.42
N LYS A 17 -2.77 12.17 -14.86
CA LYS A 17 -3.12 10.77 -14.58
C LYS A 17 -3.98 10.69 -13.34
N GLU A 18 -5.07 9.93 -13.42
CA GLU A 18 -5.91 9.63 -12.27
C GLU A 18 -5.09 8.88 -11.21
N THR A 19 -5.08 9.42 -9.98
CA THR A 19 -4.39 8.81 -8.84
C THR A 19 -5.35 8.51 -7.71
N PHE A 20 -5.10 7.39 -7.03
CA PHE A 20 -5.92 6.84 -5.97
C PHE A 20 -5.13 6.86 -4.66
N PRO A 21 -5.77 7.17 -3.52
CA PRO A 21 -5.10 7.14 -2.23
C PRO A 21 -4.77 5.71 -1.82
N VAL A 22 -3.54 5.52 -1.33
CA VAL A 22 -3.06 4.26 -0.77
C VAL A 22 -2.85 4.44 0.73
N TYR A 23 -3.42 3.53 1.50
CA TYR A 23 -3.34 3.52 2.94
C TYR A 23 -2.58 2.31 3.46
N GLU A 24 -2.00 2.45 4.64
CA GLU A 24 -1.26 1.39 5.31
C GLU A 24 -1.67 1.29 6.77
N SER A 25 -1.71 0.05 7.26
CA SER A 25 -1.74 -0.24 8.69
C SER A 25 -0.69 -1.30 9.01
N ILE A 26 0.08 -1.09 10.07
CA ILE A 26 1.06 -2.05 10.57
C ILE A 26 0.73 -2.34 12.03
N PHE A 27 0.55 -3.61 12.34
CA PHE A 27 0.35 -4.11 13.69
C PHE A 27 1.42 -5.16 13.98
N THR A 28 2.06 -5.08 15.15
CA THR A 28 3.12 -6.01 15.54
C THR A 28 2.85 -6.54 16.94
N GLU A 29 2.79 -7.85 17.08
CA GLU A 29 2.53 -8.55 18.34
C GLU A 29 3.32 -9.86 18.38
N GLU A 30 3.98 -10.15 19.52
CA GLU A 30 4.69 -11.42 19.78
C GLU A 30 5.66 -11.92 18.65
N GLY A 31 6.28 -11.00 17.90
CA GLY A 31 7.20 -11.33 16.81
C GLY A 31 6.53 -11.69 15.48
N GLU A 32 5.22 -11.47 15.38
CA GLU A 32 4.44 -11.44 14.17
C GLU A 32 4.09 -9.98 13.81
N THR A 33 4.07 -9.66 12.53
CA THR A 33 3.67 -8.36 12.00
C THR A 33 2.59 -8.56 10.96
N ILE A 34 1.44 -7.94 11.18
CA ILE A 34 0.36 -7.85 10.21
C ILE A 34 0.48 -6.49 9.52
N ARG A 35 0.79 -6.50 8.24
CA ARG A 35 0.84 -5.30 7.40
C ARG A 35 -0.34 -5.33 6.44
N LYS A 36 -1.12 -4.26 6.39
CA LYS A 36 -2.26 -4.10 5.49
C LYS A 36 -2.00 -2.92 4.56
N ILE A 37 -2.19 -3.12 3.27
CA ILE A 37 -2.07 -2.08 2.25
C ILE A 37 -3.40 -1.98 1.54
N ALA A 38 -4.01 -0.81 1.56
CA ALA A 38 -5.35 -0.59 1.04
C ALA A 38 -5.35 0.47 -0.06
N ILE A 39 -6.19 0.29 -1.05
CA ILE A 39 -6.44 1.28 -2.10
C ILE A 39 -7.95 1.46 -2.31
N GLU A 40 -8.38 2.70 -2.52
CA GLU A 40 -9.75 3.00 -2.95
C GLU A 40 -9.80 2.92 -4.48
N ILE A 41 -10.29 1.80 -5.02
CA ILE A 41 -10.45 1.56 -6.46
C ILE A 41 -11.91 1.27 -6.81
N GLU A 42 -12.28 1.44 -8.08
CA GLU A 42 -13.63 1.18 -8.64
C GLU A 42 -14.68 2.30 -8.45
N LYS A 43 -15.71 2.23 -9.30
CA LYS A 43 -16.99 2.95 -9.18
C LYS A 43 -18.11 1.90 -9.14
N PRO A 44 -18.89 1.77 -8.05
CA PRO A 44 -18.78 2.53 -6.79
C PRO A 44 -17.48 2.23 -6.02
N PRO A 45 -17.01 3.14 -5.15
CA PRO A 45 -15.74 2.98 -4.45
C PRO A 45 -15.74 1.74 -3.56
N GLN A 46 -14.87 0.79 -3.90
CA GLN A 46 -14.52 -0.35 -3.07
C GLN A 46 -13.08 -0.17 -2.56
N ILE A 47 -12.84 -0.61 -1.34
CA ILE A 47 -11.50 -0.63 -0.78
C ILE A 47 -10.96 -2.04 -0.96
N GLU A 48 -9.92 -2.17 -1.77
CA GLU A 48 -9.15 -3.41 -1.88
C GLU A 48 -8.04 -3.38 -0.83
N VAL A 49 -7.96 -4.40 0.01
CA VAL A 49 -7.01 -4.49 1.13
C VAL A 49 -6.18 -5.76 0.99
N HIS A 50 -4.88 -5.58 0.77
CA HIS A 50 -3.88 -6.65 0.79
C HIS A 50 -3.38 -6.83 2.22
N VAL A 51 -3.53 -8.04 2.76
CA VAL A 51 -3.17 -8.37 4.15
C VAL A 51 -2.00 -9.34 4.16
N TRP A 52 -0.90 -8.94 4.81
CA TRP A 52 0.33 -9.71 4.95
C TRP A 52 0.56 -10.09 6.41
N THR A 53 0.72 -11.38 6.69
CA THR A 53 1.18 -11.87 7.98
C THR A 53 2.64 -12.27 7.88
N ILE A 54 3.52 -11.55 8.57
CA ILE A 54 4.97 -11.71 8.50
C ILE A 54 5.47 -12.16 9.87
N ARG A 55 6.10 -13.34 9.93
CA ARG A 55 6.64 -13.89 11.18
C ARG A 55 8.14 -14.10 11.06
N LYS A 56 8.92 -13.45 11.93
CA LYS A 56 10.41 -13.46 11.88
C LYS A 56 10.96 -13.11 10.48
N GLY A 57 10.32 -12.17 9.78
CA GLY A 57 10.70 -11.73 8.43
C GLY A 57 10.28 -12.66 7.28
N ILE A 58 9.55 -13.74 7.57
CA ILE A 58 9.00 -14.67 6.58
C ILE A 58 7.52 -14.34 6.37
N LEU A 59 7.12 -14.16 5.11
CA LEU A 59 5.70 -14.01 4.75
C LEU A 59 5.00 -15.35 4.92
N ARG A 60 4.04 -15.42 5.86
CA ARG A 60 3.28 -16.64 6.16
C ARG A 60 1.97 -16.70 5.42
N HIS A 61 1.21 -15.61 5.47
CA HIS A 61 -0.11 -15.53 4.86
C HIS A 61 -0.22 -14.23 4.09
N LEU A 62 -0.88 -14.34 2.94
CA LEU A 62 -1.20 -13.24 2.06
C LEU A 62 -2.58 -13.50 1.50
N TYR A 63 -3.45 -12.51 1.60
CA TYR A 63 -4.77 -12.58 1.00
C TYR A 63 -5.32 -11.17 0.79
N VAL A 64 -6.36 -11.07 -0.05
CA VAL A 64 -7.00 -9.82 -0.41
C VAL A 64 -8.42 -9.81 0.12
N GLU A 65 -8.77 -8.75 0.86
CA GLU A 65 -10.12 -8.46 1.31
C GLU A 65 -10.69 -7.28 0.51
N LYS A 66 -12.02 -7.26 0.31
CA LYS A 66 -12.72 -6.10 -0.23
C LYS A 66 -13.66 -5.54 0.84
N LEU A 67 -13.57 -4.25 1.09
CA LEU A 67 -14.41 -3.52 2.03
C LEU A 67 -15.21 -2.45 1.31
N SER A 68 -16.41 -2.14 1.81
CA SER A 68 -17.09 -0.92 1.40
C SER A 68 -16.38 0.30 1.98
N LYS A 69 -16.54 1.46 1.32
CA LYS A 69 -16.01 2.73 1.82
C LYS A 69 -16.46 3.04 3.26
N ARG A 70 -17.72 2.75 3.60
CA ARG A 70 -18.26 2.99 4.94
C ARG A 70 -17.60 2.13 6.02
N GLU A 71 -17.32 0.87 5.71
CA GLU A 71 -16.61 -0.02 6.63
C GLU A 71 -15.19 0.48 6.86
N PHE A 72 -14.50 0.87 5.79
CA PHE A 72 -13.13 1.38 5.86
C PHE A 72 -13.02 2.69 6.64
N GLU A 73 -13.97 3.62 6.46
CA GLU A 73 -14.03 4.88 7.25
C GLU A 73 -14.13 4.62 8.76
N GLY A 74 -14.63 3.46 9.19
CA GLY A 74 -14.66 3.02 10.58
C GLY A 74 -13.34 2.46 11.12
N LEU A 75 -12.27 2.39 10.31
CA LEU A 75 -10.98 1.79 10.66
C LEU A 75 -9.89 2.86 10.82
N PRO A 76 -9.77 3.51 12.00
CA PRO A 76 -8.91 4.68 12.19
C PRO A 76 -7.40 4.37 12.18
N TYR A 77 -7.03 3.09 12.15
CA TYR A 77 -5.64 2.64 12.20
C TYR A 77 -4.94 2.68 10.84
N PHE A 78 -5.68 2.87 9.73
CA PHE A 78 -5.11 3.08 8.41
C PHE A 78 -4.59 4.51 8.25
N LYS A 79 -3.36 4.65 7.75
CA LYS A 79 -2.70 5.92 7.47
C LYS A 79 -2.51 6.08 5.97
N LEU A 80 -2.84 7.24 5.42
CA LEU A 80 -2.52 7.56 4.03
C LEU A 80 -0.99 7.62 3.87
N ILE A 81 -0.42 6.79 2.99
CA ILE A 81 1.04 6.73 2.77
C ILE A 81 1.47 7.35 1.44
N THR A 82 0.64 7.28 0.41
CA THR A 82 0.92 7.83 -0.92
C THR A 82 -0.35 7.94 -1.76
N ARG A 83 -0.24 8.53 -2.94
CA ARG A 83 -1.21 8.39 -4.03
C ARG A 83 -0.53 7.64 -5.18
N THR A 84 -1.23 6.71 -5.80
CA THR A 84 -0.67 5.86 -6.86
C THR A 84 -1.61 5.77 -8.07
N THR A 85 -1.14 5.26 -9.20
CA THR A 85 -1.97 5.01 -10.38
C THR A 85 -2.42 3.54 -10.42
N LEU A 86 -3.49 3.23 -11.14
CA LEU A 86 -3.89 1.82 -11.37
C LEU A 86 -2.77 0.98 -12.00
N SER A 87 -1.91 1.59 -12.82
CA SER A 87 -0.76 0.89 -13.40
C SER A 87 0.25 0.47 -12.35
N GLN A 88 0.57 1.36 -11.40
CA GLN A 88 1.50 1.02 -10.30
C GLN A 88 0.86 0.04 -9.32
N TRP A 89 -0.43 0.19 -9.03
CA TRP A 89 -1.17 -0.79 -8.24
C TRP A 89 -1.11 -2.18 -8.87
N LYS A 90 -1.30 -2.28 -10.18
CA LYS A 90 -1.19 -3.55 -10.91
C LYS A 90 0.21 -4.17 -10.80
N ILE A 91 1.27 -3.37 -10.93
CA ILE A 91 2.66 -3.84 -10.77
C ILE A 91 2.87 -4.35 -9.34
N PHE A 92 2.36 -3.62 -8.35
CA PHE A 92 2.38 -4.05 -6.95
C PHE A 92 1.66 -5.40 -6.76
N SER A 93 0.41 -5.55 -7.21
CA SER A 93 -0.36 -6.79 -7.02
C SER A 93 0.29 -7.99 -7.75
N GLU A 94 0.87 -7.78 -8.94
CA GLU A 94 1.60 -8.82 -9.66
C GLU A 94 2.91 -9.21 -8.95
N GLY A 95 3.67 -8.22 -8.46
CA GLY A 95 4.89 -8.47 -7.70
C GLY A 95 4.62 -9.15 -6.35
N GLU A 96 3.50 -8.81 -5.72
CA GLU A 96 3.03 -9.42 -4.49
C GLU A 96 2.76 -10.92 -4.66
N ALA A 97 2.08 -11.31 -5.74
CA ALA A 97 1.83 -12.71 -6.07
C ALA A 97 3.13 -13.50 -6.29
N GLN A 98 4.14 -12.88 -6.91
CA GLN A 98 5.47 -13.49 -7.09
C GLN A 98 6.21 -13.65 -5.76
N ILE A 99 6.19 -12.61 -4.93
CA ILE A 99 6.80 -12.61 -3.59
C ILE A 99 6.13 -13.67 -2.71
N SER A 100 4.80 -13.82 -2.77
CA SER A 100 4.08 -14.86 -2.02
C SER A 100 4.67 -16.25 -2.26
N GLN A 101 5.00 -16.59 -3.51
CA GLN A 101 5.59 -17.89 -3.87
C GLN A 101 7.06 -17.97 -3.44
N MET A 102 7.81 -16.88 -3.59
CA MET A 102 9.24 -16.86 -3.28
C MET A 102 9.54 -16.83 -1.77
N CYS A 103 8.62 -16.31 -0.95
CA CYS A 103 8.82 -16.08 0.48
C CYS A 103 8.33 -17.19 1.40
N GLU A 104 7.71 -18.25 0.88
CA GLU A 104 7.05 -19.28 1.72
C GLU A 104 7.97 -19.88 2.79
N SER A 105 9.28 -19.97 2.49
CA SER A 105 10.28 -20.61 3.34
C SER A 105 11.53 -19.77 3.64
N ARG A 106 11.59 -18.51 3.18
CA ARG A 106 12.75 -17.64 3.36
C ARG A 106 12.38 -16.24 3.84
N VAL A 107 13.32 -15.57 4.47
CA VAL A 107 13.16 -14.17 4.89
C VAL A 107 13.10 -13.29 3.64
N CYS A 108 12.13 -12.38 3.57
CA CYS A 108 11.95 -11.50 2.42
C CYS A 108 11.52 -10.08 2.80
N ARG A 109 12.07 -9.59 3.93
CA ARG A 109 11.76 -8.26 4.44
C ARG A 109 12.08 -7.17 3.41
N THR A 110 13.23 -7.25 2.76
CA THR A 110 13.66 -6.24 1.78
C THR A 110 12.78 -6.26 0.54
N GLU A 111 12.43 -7.43 0.03
CA GLU A 111 11.55 -7.59 -1.12
C GLU A 111 10.16 -7.03 -0.84
N LEU A 112 9.61 -7.26 0.36
CA LEU A 112 8.34 -6.66 0.79
C LEU A 112 8.44 -5.14 0.92
N GLU A 113 9.54 -4.61 1.44
CA GLU A 113 9.77 -3.16 1.52
C GLU A 113 9.88 -2.53 0.13
N ASP A 114 10.62 -3.14 -0.77
CA ASP A 114 10.80 -2.67 -2.15
C ASP A 114 9.51 -2.77 -2.96
N LEU A 115 8.69 -3.80 -2.72
CA LEU A 115 7.37 -3.92 -3.35
C LEU A 115 6.47 -2.72 -2.99
N VAL A 116 6.46 -2.28 -1.73
CA VAL A 116 5.65 -1.11 -1.34
C VAL A 116 6.20 0.18 -1.96
N LYS A 117 7.51 0.30 -2.17
CA LYS A 117 8.11 1.48 -2.82
C LYS A 117 7.62 1.68 -4.25
N VAL A 118 7.23 0.62 -4.97
CA VAL A 118 6.62 0.70 -6.31
C VAL A 118 5.37 1.59 -6.32
N LEU A 119 4.63 1.65 -5.21
CA LEU A 119 3.41 2.46 -5.11
C LEU A 119 3.70 3.97 -5.01
N TYR A 120 4.92 4.34 -4.61
CA TYR A 120 5.34 5.73 -4.56
C TYR A 120 5.68 6.20 -5.97
N LEU A 121 4.88 7.14 -6.45
CA LEU A 121 5.17 7.80 -7.72
C LEU A 121 6.47 8.58 -7.57
N GLU A 122 7.45 8.30 -8.42
CA GLU A 122 8.64 9.14 -8.53
C GLU A 122 8.17 10.58 -8.77
N LYS A 123 8.67 11.51 -7.95
CA LYS A 123 8.45 12.93 -8.22
C LYS A 123 9.05 13.18 -9.60
N SER A 124 8.21 13.35 -10.62
CA SER A 124 8.64 13.81 -11.93
C SER A 124 9.55 15.00 -11.69
N GLU A 125 10.82 14.86 -12.05
CA GLU A 125 11.70 16.02 -12.13
C GLU A 125 10.96 17.10 -12.92
N LYS A 126 11.00 18.30 -12.36
CA LYS A 126 10.35 19.51 -12.86
C LYS A 126 10.16 19.50 -14.39
N GLY A 127 8.90 19.61 -14.82
CA GLY A 127 8.59 20.58 -15.86
C GLY A 127 8.33 20.08 -17.28
N HIS A 128 7.82 18.88 -17.51
CA HIS A 128 7.22 18.56 -18.82
C HIS A 128 5.93 17.74 -18.68
N CYS A 129 4.87 18.46 -18.34
CA CYS A 129 3.59 18.35 -19.02
C CYS A 129 3.38 19.73 -19.70
#